data_AF-A0A383A131-F1
#
_entry.id   AF-A0A383A131-F1
#
_cell.length_a   1.000
_cell.length_b   1.000
_cell.length_c   1.000
_cell.angle_alpha   90.00
_cell.angle_beta   90.00
_cell.angle_gamma   90.00
#
_symmetry.space_group_name_H-M   'P 1'
#
loop_
_entity.id
_entity.type
_entity.pdbx_description
1 polymer ?
#
loop_
_entity_poly.entity_id
_entity_poly.type
_entity_poly.pdbx_seq_one_letter_code
_entity_poly.pdbx_strand_id
1 'polypeptide(L)' 'MAGLTAKQVEFFNAEGYLHVPDALTASDLDPVQAELEQIVDEAANRLVDEGAIDRDYAAL' A
#
# COMPACT_ATOMS: atom_id res chain seq x y z
N MET A 1 14.59 -16.28 3.37
CA MET A 1 13.14 -16.26 3.66
C MET A 1 12.73 -17.63 4.16
N ALA A 2 12.16 -17.71 5.36
CA ALA A 2 11.58 -18.95 5.85
C ALA A 2 10.24 -19.17 5.12
N GLY A 3 10.03 -20.38 4.59
CA GLY A 3 8.75 -20.74 3.96
C GLY A 3 7.64 -20.91 4.98
N LEU A 4 6.41 -21.12 4.50
CA LEU A 4 5.26 -21.44 5.35
C LEU A 4 5.49 -22.75 6.10
N THR A 5 5.09 -22.79 7.37
CA THR A 5 5.06 -24.04 8.14
C THR A 5 3.93 -24.94 7.66
N ALA A 6 4.06 -26.26 7.89
CA ALA A 6 3.00 -27.22 7.55
C ALA A 6 1.63 -26.83 8.14
N LYS A 7 1.62 -26.35 9.39
CA LYS A 7 0.39 -25.89 10.07
C LYS A 7 -0.24 -24.67 9.38
N GLN A 8 0.57 -23.74 8.90
CA GLN A 8 0.07 -22.57 8.15
C GLN A 8 -0.50 -22.97 6.79
N VAL A 9 0.10 -23.96 6.12
CA VAL A 9 -0.41 -24.52 4.86
C VAL A 9 -1.73 -25.23 5.09
N GLU A 10 -1.84 -26.05 6.13
CA GLU A 10 -3.10 -26.70 6.52
C GLU A 10 -4.19 -25.69 6.82
N PHE A 11 -3.89 -24.64 7.60
CA PHE A 11 -4.83 -23.56 7.89
C PHE A 11 -5.30 -22.84 6.62
N PHE A 12 -4.38 -22.47 5.72
CA PHE A 12 -4.73 -21.84 4.46
C PHE A 12 -5.67 -22.71 3.61
N ASN A 13 -5.40 -24.02 3.54
CA ASN A 13 -6.25 -24.94 2.78
C ASN A 13 -7.66 -25.10 3.40
N ALA A 14 -7.78 -24.98 4.73
CA ALA A 14 -9.06 -25.09 5.42
C ALA A 14 -9.89 -23.79 5.36
N GLU A 15 -9.25 -22.65 5.58
CA GLU A 15 -9.92 -21.35 5.79
C GLU A 15 -9.91 -20.46 4.53
N GLY A 16 -9.11 -20.80 3.52
CA GLY A 16 -8.98 -20.04 2.28
C GLY A 16 -8.14 -18.76 2.37
N TYR A 17 -7.59 -18.45 3.55
CA TYR A 17 -6.68 -17.33 3.77
C TYR A 17 -5.67 -17.66 4.88
N LEU A 18 -4.61 -16.86 4.96
CA LEU A 18 -3.62 -16.96 6.03
C LEU A 18 -3.12 -15.56 6.39
N HIS A 19 -3.21 -15.20 7.66
CA HIS A 19 -2.57 -14.00 8.17
C HIS A 19 -1.12 -14.32 8.55
N VAL A 20 -0.16 -13.61 7.96
CA VAL A 20 1.27 -13.77 8.23
C VAL A 20 1.80 -12.47 8.83
N PRO A 21 1.86 -12.38 10.17
CA PRO A 21 2.43 -11.19 10.82
C PRO A 21 3.92 -11.08 10.48
N ASP A 22 4.41 -9.85 10.42
CA ASP A 22 5.83 -9.54 10.22
C ASP A 22 6.43 -10.13 8.93
N ALA A 23 5.58 -10.43 7.94
CA ALA A 23 6.03 -10.92 6.62
C ALA A 23 6.87 -9.87 5.87
N LEU A 24 6.57 -8.59 6.14
CA LEU A 24 7.27 -7.42 5.62
C LEU A 24 7.63 -6.52 6.80
N THR A 25 8.84 -5.98 6.77
CA THR A 25 9.26 -4.90 7.65
C THR A 25 8.71 -3.57 7.13
N ALA A 26 8.74 -2.52 7.96
CA ALA A 26 8.35 -1.17 7.53
C ALA A 26 9.14 -0.73 6.28
N SER A 27 10.45 -0.98 6.25
CA SER A 27 11.32 -0.62 5.12
C SER A 27 11.02 -1.39 3.84
N ASP A 28 10.43 -2.58 3.92
CA ASP A 28 9.99 -3.31 2.72
C ASP A 28 8.77 -2.63 2.07
N LEU A 29 8.04 -1.80 2.83
CA LEU A 29 6.85 -1.07 2.36
C LEU A 29 7.22 0.29 1.74
N ASP A 30 8.38 0.86 2.06
CA ASP A 30 8.80 2.19 1.59
C ASP A 30 8.68 2.37 0.07
N PRO A 31 9.09 1.40 -0.79
CA PRO A 31 8.98 1.57 -2.24
C PRO A 31 7.53 1.68 -2.71
N VAL A 32 6.63 0.91 -2.12
CA VAL A 32 5.19 0.93 -2.47
C VAL A 32 4.54 2.22 -1.99
N GLN A 33 4.93 2.71 -0.80
CA GLN A 33 4.44 4.00 -0.30
C GLN A 33 4.86 5.14 -1.21
N ALA A 34 6.14 5.20 -1.58
CA ALA A 34 6.65 6.25 -2.48
C ALA A 34 5.96 6.24 -3.86
N GLU A 35 5.69 5.06 -4.42
CA GLU A 35 4.95 4.94 -5.68
C GLU A 35 3.50 5.45 -5.55
N LEU A 36 2.81 5.07 -4.47
CA LEU A 36 1.45 5.54 -4.20
C LEU A 36 1.41 7.06 -3.99
N GLU A 37 2.37 7.62 -3.25
CA GLU A 37 2.52 9.07 -3.07
C GLU A 37 2.71 9.78 -4.42
N GLN A 38 3.58 9.26 -5.28
CA GLN A 38 3.79 9.83 -6.61
C GLN A 38 2.49 9.82 -7.46
N ILE A 39 1.74 8.71 -7.45
CA ILE A 39 0.46 8.62 -8.18
C ILE A 39 -0.53 9.67 -7.67
N VAL A 40 -0.60 9.87 -6.35
CA VAL A 40 -1.46 10.88 -5.72
C VAL A 40 -1.03 12.29 -6.14
N ASP A 41 0.26 12.59 -6.06
CA ASP A 41 0.81 13.91 -6.43
C ASP A 41 0.58 14.22 -7.91
N GLU A 42 0.81 13.26 -8.81
CA GLU A 42 0.56 13.42 -10.25
C GLU A 42 -0.92 13.69 -10.54
N ALA A 43 -1.82 12.97 -9.87
CA ALA A 43 -3.25 13.17 -10.03
C ALA A 43 -3.69 14.54 -9.49
N ALA A 44 -3.19 14.95 -8.32
CA ALA A 44 -3.48 16.25 -7.72
C ALA A 44 -3.00 17.39 -8.61
N ASN A 45 -1.76 17.32 -9.11
CA ASN A 45 -1.21 18.32 -10.03
C ASN A 45 -2.04 18.43 -11.32
N ARG A 46 -2.48 17.30 -11.87
CA ARG A 46 -3.36 17.30 -13.05
C ARG A 46 -4.69 18.00 -12.78
N LEU A 47 -5.32 17.73 -11.65
CA LEU A 47 -6.60 18.35 -11.29
C LEU A 47 -6.46 19.87 -11.07
N VAL A 48 -5.32 20.31 -10.52
CA VAL A 48 -4.97 21.73 -10.41
C VAL A 48 -4.79 22.35 -11.79
N ASP A 49 -4.04 21.71 -12.68
CA ASP A 49 -3.77 22.21 -14.03
C ASP A 49 -5.05 22.27 -14.90
N GLU A 50 -5.99 21.35 -14.67
CA GLU A 50 -7.32 21.35 -15.28
C GLU A 50 -8.28 22.40 -14.67
N GLY A 51 -7.87 23.06 -13.58
CA GLY A 51 -8.71 24.00 -12.82
C GLY A 51 -9.90 23.32 -12.12
N ALA A 52 -9.85 22.00 -11.93
CA ALA A 52 -10.89 21.24 -11.25
C ALA A 52 -10.83 21.41 -9.73
N ILE A 53 -9.65 21.72 -9.18
CA ILE A 53 -9.41 22.02 -7.77
C ILE A 53 -8.46 23.22 -7.64
N ASP A 54 -8.65 24.02 -6.59
CA ASP A 54 -7.79 25.17 -6.29
C ASP A 54 -6.47 24.74 -5.61
N ARG A 55 -5.39 25.48 -5.84
CA ARG A 55 -4.09 25.27 -5.19
C ARG A 55 -4.12 25.51 -3.67
N ASP A 56 -5.11 26.26 -3.20
CA ASP A 56 -5.22 26.72 -1.81
C ASP A 56 -5.85 25.68 -0.87
N TYR A 57 -5.89 24.39 -1.23
CA TYR A 57 -6.19 23.32 -0.25
C TYR A 57 -5.00 23.13 0.73
N ALA A 58 -4.64 24.21 1.40
CA ALA A 58 -3.64 24.30 2.45
C ALA A 58 -4.31 24.77 3.74
N ALA A 59 -5.35 24.06 4.18
CA ALA A 59 -5.81 24.11 5.56
C ALA A 59 -6.84 23.00 5.80
N LEU A 60 -6.43 21.96 6.53
CA LEU A 60 -7.13 21.37 7.67
C LEU A 60 -6.22 20.36 8.37
#